data_AF-E3NUP2-F1
#
_entry.id   AF-E3NUP2-F1
#
_cell.length_a   1.000
_cell.length_b   1.000
_cell.length_c   1.000
_cell.angle_alpha   90.00
_cell.angle_beta   90.00
_cell.angle_gamma   90.00
#
_symmetry.space_group_name_H-M   'P 1'
#
loop_
_entity.id
_entity.type
_entity.pdbx_description
1 polymer ?
#
loop_
_entity_poly.entity_id
_entity_poly.type
_entity_poly.pdbx_seq_one_letter_code
_entity_poly.pdbx_strand_id
1 'polypeptide(L)'
;MIFDGPIDEAVEFVKPRGEDNENHHPIVGAIYDLYRRDPGRWGRPLAPQREISENGGGFVQEFDKGMITSSVALESRLGAENATVGLGKGVFLAAYRKAGGPAGPWGFMIGAPTGIIENYELRTMEFQNGTAGFAIEGGMRFDPGALKSCRSGRRRLRTFRRDTSLRLGDGAQPPRRQRGRTDRDHRAEQDRRPLAGGEDPERLAHRDRGDRYAELRGRHDGRRPRLPQQHRDAVDEERAEAEHDPEEDRLRVRHEVAQIDGCAQPDEEDRGEQPLREGEQLLAEPFGLARGRE
;
A
#
# COMPACT_ATOMS: atom_id res chain seq x y z
N MET A 1 -27.55 -52.50 6.33
CA MET A 1 -27.71 -51.26 7.13
C MET A 1 -28.64 -50.38 6.30
N ILE A 2 -29.91 -50.29 6.71
CA ILE A 2 -30.99 -49.61 5.98
C ILE A 2 -31.26 -48.32 6.76
N PHE A 3 -31.11 -47.17 6.11
CA PHE A 3 -31.46 -45.87 6.67
C PHE A 3 -32.94 -45.62 6.38
N ASP A 4 -33.77 -45.82 7.41
CA ASP A 4 -35.21 -45.56 7.38
C ASP A 4 -35.49 -44.27 8.17
N GLY A 5 -35.10 -43.15 7.56
CA GLY A 5 -35.36 -41.80 8.06
C GLY A 5 -35.98 -40.95 6.95
N PRO A 6 -36.83 -39.97 7.30
CA PRO A 6 -37.52 -39.12 6.33
C PRO A 6 -36.53 -38.39 5.41
N ILE A 7 -36.72 -38.55 4.09
CA ILE A 7 -35.83 -38.04 3.03
C ILE A 7 -35.82 -36.50 2.96
N ASP A 8 -36.75 -35.83 3.65
CA ASP A 8 -36.93 -34.38 3.58
C ASP A 8 -35.78 -33.55 4.21
N GLU A 9 -34.85 -34.18 4.94
CA GLU A 9 -33.67 -33.52 5.52
C GLU A 9 -32.41 -33.63 4.64
N ALA A 10 -32.41 -34.50 3.62
CA ALA A 10 -31.24 -34.71 2.77
C ALA A 10 -31.17 -33.78 1.54
N VAL A 11 -32.20 -32.96 1.29
CA VAL A 11 -32.27 -32.09 0.10
C VAL A 11 -31.75 -30.67 0.37
N GLU A 12 -31.48 -30.29 1.62
CA GLU A 12 -30.95 -28.95 1.94
C GLU A 12 -29.42 -28.83 1.72
N PHE A 13 -28.72 -29.92 1.44
CA PHE A 13 -27.25 -29.94 1.36
C PHE A 13 -26.66 -29.87 -0.05
N VAL A 14 -27.50 -29.77 -1.08
CA VAL A 14 -27.08 -29.47 -2.45
C VAL A 14 -27.73 -28.15 -2.87
N LYS A 15 -27.48 -27.09 -2.10
CA LYS A 15 -27.45 -25.77 -2.74
C LYS A 15 -26.42 -25.92 -3.85
N PRO A 16 -26.79 -25.78 -5.14
CA PRO A 16 -25.79 -25.72 -6.18
C PRO A 16 -24.75 -24.71 -5.68
N ARG A 17 -23.47 -25.04 -5.78
CA ARG A 17 -22.44 -24.00 -5.73
C ARG A 17 -22.80 -23.07 -6.87
N GLY A 18 -23.70 -22.12 -6.59
CA GLY A 18 -24.00 -21.02 -7.46
C GLY A 18 -22.64 -20.50 -7.81
N GLU A 19 -22.38 -20.42 -9.10
CA GLU A 19 -21.29 -19.62 -9.59
C GLU A 19 -21.64 -18.16 -9.21
N ASP A 20 -21.56 -17.84 -7.92
CA ASP A 20 -21.50 -16.51 -7.32
C ASP A 20 -20.13 -15.91 -7.67
N ASN A 21 -19.82 -16.00 -8.97
CA ASN A 21 -18.64 -15.54 -9.67
C ASN A 21 -18.86 -14.13 -10.21
N GLU A 22 -20.01 -13.51 -9.91
CA GLU A 22 -20.14 -12.07 -9.99
C GLU A 22 -19.18 -11.48 -8.96
N ASN A 23 -18.15 -10.79 -9.41
CA ASN A 23 -17.38 -9.93 -8.52
C ASN A 23 -18.33 -8.85 -7.99
N HIS A 24 -18.89 -9.05 -6.79
CA HIS A 24 -19.93 -8.20 -6.21
C HIS A 24 -19.48 -6.75 -5.95
N HIS A 25 -18.18 -6.48 -6.08
CA HIS A 25 -17.59 -5.20 -5.78
C HIS A 25 -16.82 -4.67 -6.99
N PRO A 26 -17.29 -3.58 -7.62
CA PRO A 26 -16.58 -2.98 -8.74
C PRO A 26 -15.21 -2.48 -8.27
N ILE A 27 -14.21 -2.67 -9.13
CA ILE A 27 -12.85 -2.16 -8.93
C ILE A 27 -12.68 -1.03 -9.95
N VAL A 28 -12.40 0.19 -9.48
CA VAL A 28 -12.36 1.39 -10.32
C VAL A 28 -11.08 2.19 -10.11
N GLY A 29 -10.85 3.18 -10.99
CA GLY A 29 -9.75 4.15 -10.86
C GLY A 29 -8.35 3.52 -10.86
N ALA A 30 -7.42 4.14 -10.12
CA ALA A 30 -6.02 3.70 -10.09
C ALA A 30 -5.85 2.30 -9.45
N ILE A 31 -6.76 1.88 -8.57
CA ILE A 31 -6.77 0.52 -8.01
C ILE A 31 -7.01 -0.51 -9.12
N TYR A 32 -7.93 -0.24 -10.04
CA TYR A 32 -8.18 -1.10 -11.21
C TYR A 32 -6.93 -1.23 -12.10
N ASP A 33 -6.18 -0.15 -12.28
CA ASP A 33 -4.95 -0.16 -13.09
C ASP A 33 -3.87 -1.07 -12.51
N LEU A 34 -3.72 -1.14 -11.19
CA LEU A 34 -2.79 -2.08 -10.55
C LEU A 34 -3.35 -3.51 -10.55
N TYR A 35 -4.65 -3.66 -10.30
CA TYR A 35 -5.32 -4.97 -10.26
C TYR A 35 -5.24 -5.71 -11.60
N ARG A 36 -5.55 -5.03 -12.72
CA ARG A 36 -5.59 -5.65 -14.05
C ARG A 36 -4.25 -6.19 -14.54
N ARG A 37 -3.13 -5.72 -13.96
CA ARG A 37 -1.79 -6.22 -14.30
C ARG A 37 -1.58 -7.66 -13.82
N ASP A 38 -2.17 -8.02 -12.69
CA ASP A 38 -2.09 -9.36 -12.13
C ASP A 38 -3.29 -9.67 -11.20
N PRO A 39 -4.46 -10.00 -11.76
CA PRO A 39 -5.66 -10.31 -10.98
C PRO A 39 -5.47 -11.55 -10.08
N GLY A 40 -4.69 -12.53 -10.54
CA GLY A 40 -4.45 -13.79 -9.84
C GLY A 40 -3.68 -13.60 -8.52
N ARG A 41 -2.82 -12.58 -8.46
CA ARG A 41 -2.10 -12.18 -7.24
C ARG A 41 -2.99 -11.62 -6.16
N TRP A 42 -4.03 -10.85 -6.51
CA TRP A 42 -4.91 -10.18 -5.54
C TRP A 42 -6.14 -11.01 -5.16
N GLY A 43 -6.68 -11.81 -6.09
CA GLY A 43 -7.91 -12.58 -5.86
C GLY A 43 -9.17 -11.75 -6.10
N ARG A 44 -10.29 -12.13 -5.46
CA ARG A 44 -11.56 -11.42 -5.60
C ARG A 44 -11.61 -10.23 -4.64
N PRO A 45 -12.29 -9.12 -5.00
CA PRO A 45 -12.52 -8.02 -4.08
C PRO A 45 -13.49 -8.48 -2.97
N LEU A 46 -13.15 -8.21 -1.71
CA LEU A 46 -13.93 -8.58 -0.53
C LEU A 46 -14.94 -7.50 -0.11
N ALA A 47 -14.70 -6.26 -0.54
CA ALA A 47 -15.49 -5.10 -0.19
C ALA A 47 -15.44 -4.07 -1.32
N PRO A 48 -16.41 -3.14 -1.39
CA PRO A 48 -16.31 -1.99 -2.29
C PRO A 48 -15.11 -1.10 -1.90
N GLN A 49 -14.64 -0.32 -2.87
CA GLN A 49 -13.63 0.70 -2.62
C GLN A 49 -14.12 1.68 -1.55
N ARG A 50 -13.28 1.95 -0.54
CA ARG A 50 -13.56 2.90 0.54
C ARG A 50 -12.64 4.10 0.41
N GLU A 51 -13.21 5.29 0.53
CA GLU A 51 -12.48 6.54 0.62
C GLU A 51 -11.99 6.76 2.06
N ILE A 52 -10.77 7.25 2.20
CA ILE A 52 -10.10 7.55 3.46
C ILE A 52 -9.71 9.01 3.39
N SER A 53 -10.16 9.84 4.34
CA SER A 53 -9.85 11.28 4.36
C SER A 53 -8.59 11.58 5.18
N GLU A 54 -8.21 10.68 6.09
CA GLU A 54 -7.03 10.75 6.93
C GLU A 54 -5.74 10.70 6.10
N ASN A 55 -4.64 11.17 6.69
CA ASN A 55 -3.30 11.13 6.10
C ASN A 55 -3.22 11.75 4.68
N GLY A 56 -4.09 12.72 4.38
CA GLY A 56 -4.09 13.44 3.11
C GLY A 56 -4.89 12.80 1.99
N GLY A 57 -5.76 11.84 2.32
CA GLY A 57 -6.77 11.36 1.38
C GLY A 57 -6.31 10.19 0.51
N GLY A 58 -7.27 9.33 0.15
CA GLY A 58 -7.05 8.24 -0.79
C GLY A 58 -8.16 7.21 -0.80
N PHE A 59 -7.88 6.10 -1.46
CA PHE A 59 -8.80 4.99 -1.61
C PHE A 59 -8.14 3.69 -1.18
N VAL A 60 -8.94 2.80 -0.60
CA VAL A 60 -8.52 1.45 -0.23
C VAL A 60 -9.54 0.44 -0.68
N GLN A 61 -9.09 -0.69 -1.19
CA GLN A 61 -9.94 -1.85 -1.45
C GLN A 61 -9.26 -3.12 -0.97
N GLU A 62 -10.04 -3.98 -0.32
CA GLU A 62 -9.58 -5.26 0.20
C GLU A 62 -9.88 -6.39 -0.77
N PHE A 63 -8.97 -7.35 -0.85
CA PHE A 63 -9.04 -8.52 -1.71
C PHE A 63 -8.72 -9.79 -0.92
N ASP A 64 -9.11 -10.94 -1.43
CA ASP A 64 -8.87 -12.25 -0.79
C ASP A 64 -7.40 -12.46 -0.40
N LYS A 65 -6.47 -12.05 -1.29
CA LYS A 65 -5.04 -12.28 -1.14
C LYS A 65 -4.26 -11.01 -0.83
N GLY A 66 -4.91 -9.89 -0.54
CA GLY A 66 -4.21 -8.65 -0.27
C GLY A 66 -5.09 -7.41 -0.09
N MET A 67 -4.44 -6.26 -0.18
CA MET A 67 -5.07 -4.94 -0.15
C MET A 67 -4.35 -4.04 -1.13
N ILE A 68 -5.10 -3.20 -1.84
CA ILE A 68 -4.52 -2.14 -2.68
C ILE A 68 -4.97 -0.79 -2.12
N THR A 69 -4.02 0.13 -1.97
CA THR A 69 -4.28 1.52 -1.55
C THR A 69 -3.77 2.49 -2.59
N SER A 70 -4.51 3.56 -2.83
CA SER A 70 -4.12 4.70 -3.66
C SER A 70 -4.16 5.97 -2.82
N SER A 71 -3.11 6.79 -2.83
CA SER A 71 -3.00 8.00 -2.00
C SER A 71 -2.91 9.27 -2.83
N VAL A 72 -3.82 10.21 -2.59
CA VAL A 72 -3.82 11.52 -3.28
C VAL A 72 -2.63 12.38 -2.82
N ALA A 73 -2.29 12.31 -1.53
CA ALA A 73 -1.15 13.03 -0.98
C ALA A 73 0.20 12.54 -1.56
N LEU A 74 0.33 11.23 -1.80
CA LEU A 74 1.55 10.67 -2.40
C LEU A 74 1.62 10.88 -3.91
N GLU A 75 0.49 10.97 -4.61
CA GLU A 75 0.44 11.25 -6.05
C GLU A 75 1.18 12.55 -6.41
N SER A 76 0.97 13.61 -5.65
CA SER A 76 1.68 14.89 -5.86
C SER A 76 3.19 14.79 -5.65
N ARG A 77 3.67 13.80 -4.88
CA ARG A 77 5.09 13.64 -4.50
C ARG A 77 5.83 12.61 -5.35
N LEU A 78 5.18 11.51 -5.70
CA LEU A 78 5.76 10.32 -6.34
C LEU A 78 5.24 10.08 -7.76
N GLY A 79 4.19 10.79 -8.18
CA GLY A 79 3.46 10.56 -9.42
C GLY A 79 2.30 9.57 -9.26
N ALA A 80 1.33 9.63 -10.17
CA ALA A 80 0.10 8.82 -10.15
C ALA A 80 0.39 7.31 -10.16
N GLU A 81 1.42 6.90 -10.89
CA GLU A 81 1.81 5.49 -11.05
C GLU A 81 2.45 4.87 -9.81
N ASN A 82 3.06 5.68 -8.94
CA ASN A 82 3.68 5.23 -7.69
C ASN A 82 2.81 5.48 -6.45
N ALA A 83 1.73 6.25 -6.60
CA ALA A 83 0.78 6.53 -5.53
C ALA A 83 -0.12 5.34 -5.18
N THR A 84 -0.17 4.34 -6.05
CA THR A 84 -1.01 3.15 -5.89
C THR A 84 -0.13 1.94 -5.62
N VAL A 85 -0.23 1.41 -4.41
CA VAL A 85 0.60 0.32 -3.91
C VAL A 85 -0.30 -0.79 -3.41
N GLY A 86 0.06 -2.03 -3.74
CA GLY A 86 -0.61 -3.22 -3.26
C GLY A 86 0.26 -4.02 -2.31
N LEU A 87 -0.36 -4.56 -1.27
CA LEU A 87 0.28 -5.43 -0.29
C LEU A 87 -0.43 -6.79 -0.25
N GLY A 88 0.32 -7.83 -0.63
CA GLY A 88 -0.17 -9.21 -0.58
C GLY A 88 -0.31 -9.71 0.86
N LYS A 89 -0.99 -10.86 1.00
CA LYS A 89 -1.16 -11.54 2.28
C LYS A 89 0.21 -11.87 2.91
N GLY A 90 0.37 -11.52 4.18
CA GLY A 90 1.62 -11.73 4.93
C GLY A 90 1.64 -10.94 6.23
N VAL A 91 2.78 -10.97 6.92
CA VAL A 91 2.96 -10.35 8.25
C VAL A 91 2.74 -8.82 8.18
N PHE A 92 3.27 -8.15 7.15
CA PHE A 92 3.05 -6.71 6.95
C PHE A 92 1.56 -6.35 6.83
N LEU A 93 0.78 -7.12 6.06
CA LEU A 93 -0.64 -6.83 5.88
C LEU A 93 -1.41 -7.02 7.20
N ALA A 94 -1.10 -8.07 7.95
CA ALA A 94 -1.74 -8.35 9.22
C ALA A 94 -1.45 -7.23 10.25
N ALA A 95 -0.19 -6.83 10.38
CA ALA A 95 0.20 -5.74 11.27
C ALA A 95 -0.35 -4.40 10.82
N TYR A 96 -0.35 -4.11 9.52
CA TYR A 96 -0.91 -2.88 8.97
C TYR A 96 -2.40 -2.78 9.25
N ARG A 97 -3.18 -3.86 9.06
CA ARG A 97 -4.59 -3.91 9.46
C ARG A 97 -4.79 -3.72 10.96
N LYS A 98 -3.97 -4.39 11.78
CA LYS A 98 -4.00 -4.24 13.24
C LYS A 98 -3.71 -2.79 13.69
N ALA A 99 -2.86 -2.08 12.94
CA ALA A 99 -2.58 -0.68 13.15
C ALA A 99 -3.68 0.26 12.60
N GLY A 100 -4.80 -0.24 12.06
CA GLY A 100 -5.86 0.60 11.49
C GLY A 100 -5.69 0.93 9.99
N GLY A 101 -4.73 0.29 9.32
CA GLY A 101 -4.51 0.41 7.88
C GLY A 101 -4.14 1.85 7.45
N PRO A 102 -4.64 2.33 6.29
CA PRO A 102 -4.28 3.65 5.77
C PRO A 102 -4.78 4.82 6.62
N ALA A 103 -5.84 4.62 7.41
CA ALA A 103 -6.33 5.60 8.37
C ALA A 103 -5.52 5.61 9.68
N GLY A 104 -4.73 4.57 9.92
CA GLY A 104 -3.93 4.41 11.13
C GLY A 104 -2.67 5.29 11.18
N PRO A 105 -1.88 5.18 12.26
CA PRO A 105 -0.66 5.96 12.45
C PRO A 105 0.41 5.68 11.39
N TRP A 106 0.39 4.52 10.72
CA TRP A 106 1.35 4.19 9.66
C TRP A 106 1.12 5.04 8.40
N GLY A 107 -0.15 5.37 8.10
CA GLY A 107 -0.56 6.07 6.88
C GLY A 107 -0.47 5.18 5.64
N PHE A 108 -0.51 5.80 4.44
CA PHE A 108 -0.48 5.06 3.18
C PHE A 108 0.87 4.40 2.89
N MET A 109 0.85 3.29 2.16
CA MET A 109 2.05 2.56 1.72
C MET A 109 2.77 3.35 0.61
N ILE A 110 4.10 3.44 0.68
CA ILE A 110 4.93 4.15 -0.32
C ILE A 110 5.53 3.22 -1.36
N GLY A 111 5.71 1.92 -1.03
CA GLY A 111 6.29 0.97 -1.97
C GLY A 111 6.13 -0.48 -1.51
N ALA A 112 6.59 -1.40 -2.35
CA ALA A 112 6.63 -2.82 -2.00
C ALA A 112 7.67 -3.08 -0.90
N PRO A 113 7.47 -4.12 -0.07
CA PRO A 113 8.46 -4.51 0.94
C PRO A 113 9.77 -4.96 0.28
N THR A 114 10.90 -4.49 0.80
CA THR A 114 12.27 -4.77 0.34
C THR A 114 13.02 -5.66 1.35
N GLY A 115 14.03 -6.38 0.89
CA GLY A 115 14.84 -7.31 1.71
C GLY A 115 14.43 -8.79 1.58
N ILE A 116 15.35 -9.69 1.93
CA ILE A 116 15.20 -11.15 1.79
C ILE A 116 15.20 -11.79 3.19
N ILE A 117 14.09 -12.44 3.57
CA ILE A 117 13.94 -13.05 4.90
C ILE A 117 14.91 -14.22 5.11
N GLU A 118 15.27 -14.94 4.05
CA GLU A 118 16.10 -16.16 4.11
C GLU A 118 17.53 -15.90 4.62
N ASN A 119 18.03 -14.67 4.49
CA ASN A 119 19.37 -14.29 4.95
C ASN A 119 19.39 -13.76 6.39
N TYR A 120 18.31 -13.95 7.16
CA TYR A 120 18.11 -13.29 8.46
C TYR A 120 18.15 -11.75 8.36
N GLU A 121 17.97 -11.20 7.16
CA GLU A 121 17.96 -9.77 6.94
C GLU A 121 16.61 -9.16 7.32
N LEU A 122 16.66 -7.90 7.76
CA LEU A 122 15.48 -7.12 8.07
C LEU A 122 14.70 -6.83 6.77
N ARG A 123 13.51 -7.41 6.64
CA ARG A 123 12.57 -7.01 5.59
C ARG A 123 11.96 -5.68 5.99
N THR A 124 11.99 -4.67 5.12
CA THR A 124 11.50 -3.32 5.44
C THR A 124 10.42 -2.88 4.46
N MET A 125 9.53 -2.01 4.90
CA MET A 125 8.49 -1.42 4.06
C MET A 125 8.25 0.02 4.49
N GLU A 126 8.25 0.92 3.51
CA GLU A 126 8.05 2.35 3.75
C GLU A 126 6.56 2.71 3.73
N PHE A 127 6.18 3.53 4.71
CA PHE A 127 4.85 4.11 4.85
C PHE A 127 4.97 5.63 4.96
N GLN A 128 3.86 6.32 4.73
CA GLN A 128 3.81 7.78 4.77
C GLN A 128 4.36 8.38 6.07
N ASN A 129 4.13 7.72 7.21
CA ASN A 129 4.50 8.22 8.53
C ASN A 129 5.68 7.48 9.17
N GLY A 130 6.36 6.56 8.47
CA GLY A 130 7.47 5.80 9.03
C GLY A 130 7.88 4.59 8.21
N THR A 131 8.69 3.72 8.81
CA THR A 131 9.14 2.48 8.17
C THR A 131 8.82 1.31 9.09
N ALA A 132 8.18 0.27 8.56
CA ALA A 132 8.01 -0.97 9.28
C ALA A 132 9.14 -1.93 8.92
N GLY A 133 9.73 -2.58 9.93
CA GLY A 133 10.72 -3.64 9.77
C GLY A 133 10.20 -4.95 10.33
N PHE A 134 10.53 -6.06 9.68
CA PHE A 134 10.28 -7.42 10.15
C PHE A 134 11.59 -8.20 10.21
N ALA A 135 11.91 -8.69 11.40
CA ALA A 135 12.98 -9.65 11.64
C ALA A 135 12.38 -10.93 12.24
N ILE A 136 13.00 -12.09 11.97
CA ILE A 136 12.52 -13.38 12.49
C ILE A 136 12.56 -13.38 14.03
N GLU A 137 13.66 -12.88 14.61
CA GLU A 137 13.87 -12.86 16.07
C GLU A 137 13.11 -11.72 16.76
N GLY A 138 13.11 -10.52 16.16
CA GLY A 138 12.54 -9.31 16.77
C GLY A 138 11.05 -9.08 16.45
N GLY A 139 10.47 -9.85 15.55
CA GLY A 139 9.11 -9.64 15.06
C GLY A 139 8.95 -8.35 14.26
N MET A 140 7.75 -7.78 14.29
CA MET A 140 7.42 -6.55 13.56
C MET A 140 7.58 -5.32 14.43
N ARG A 141 8.34 -4.34 13.94
CA ARG A 141 8.53 -3.02 14.56
C ARG A 141 8.17 -1.93 13.57
N PHE A 142 7.67 -0.81 14.08
CA PHE A 142 7.39 0.39 13.28
C PHE A 142 8.15 1.56 13.85
N ASP A 143 8.95 2.21 13.01
CA ASP A 143 9.76 3.37 13.36
C ASP A 143 9.08 4.65 12.80
N PRO A 144 8.31 5.38 13.62
CA PRO A 144 7.60 6.60 13.22
C PRO A 144 8.58 7.76 13.08
N GLY A 145 9.44 7.78 12.05
CA GLY A 145 10.48 8.81 12.00
C GLY A 145 11.30 8.95 10.73
N ALA A 146 11.27 7.98 9.82
CA ALA A 146 12.21 7.99 8.71
C ALA A 146 11.95 9.10 7.66
N LEU A 147 10.70 9.51 7.44
CA LEU A 147 10.34 10.35 6.27
C LEU A 147 10.06 11.84 6.56
N LYS A 148 9.92 12.25 7.83
CA LYS A 148 9.75 13.68 8.18
C LYS A 148 11.08 14.43 8.29
N SER A 149 12.22 13.74 8.38
CA SER A 149 13.52 14.38 8.67
C SER A 149 14.26 14.93 7.43
N CYS A 150 14.11 14.37 6.23
CA CYS A 150 15.06 14.69 5.15
C CYS A 150 14.80 15.95 4.30
N ARG A 151 13.77 16.77 4.57
CA ARG A 151 13.56 18.05 3.82
C ARG A 151 13.55 19.33 4.65
N SER A 152 13.70 19.27 5.97
CA SER A 152 13.87 20.47 6.81
C SER A 152 15.33 20.62 7.27
N GLY A 153 16.27 20.68 6.33
CA GLY A 153 17.70 20.64 6.69
C GLY A 153 18.69 21.33 5.77
N ARG A 154 18.35 21.68 4.52
CA ARG A 154 19.06 22.77 3.83
C ARG A 154 18.49 24.11 4.27
N ARG A 155 18.56 24.40 5.59
CA ARG A 155 18.91 25.76 5.97
C ARG A 155 20.26 25.96 5.31
N ARG A 156 20.28 26.69 4.19
CA ARG A 156 21.49 27.40 3.80
C ARG A 156 21.94 28.06 5.10
N LEU A 157 23.05 27.61 5.67
CA LEU A 157 23.93 28.47 6.42
C LEU A 157 24.27 29.59 5.44
N ARG A 158 23.36 30.57 5.30
CA ARG A 158 23.76 31.93 5.04
C ARG A 158 24.66 32.19 6.22
N THR A 159 25.95 32.01 6.00
CA THR A 159 26.99 32.68 6.75
C THR A 159 26.50 34.11 6.89
N PHE A 160 25.95 34.41 8.06
CA PHE A 160 25.76 35.76 8.52
C PHE A 160 27.19 36.26 8.69
N ARG A 161 27.77 36.75 7.58
CA ARG A 161 28.90 37.67 7.66
C ARG A 161 28.39 38.81 8.52
N ARG A 162 28.76 38.79 9.80
CA ARG A 162 28.85 40.01 10.60
C ARG A 162 29.92 40.85 9.93
N ASP A 163 29.53 41.64 8.94
CA ASP A 163 30.29 42.81 8.54
C ASP A 163 30.29 43.73 9.75
N THR A 164 31.33 43.59 10.55
CA THR A 164 31.71 44.54 11.59
C THR A 164 32.57 45.58 10.90
N SER A 165 31.96 46.40 10.06
CA SER A 165 32.61 47.56 9.46
C SER A 165 32.25 48.81 10.27
N LEU A 166 33.01 49.00 11.34
CA LEU A 166 33.37 50.33 11.80
C LEU A 166 34.01 51.06 10.61
N ARG A 167 33.35 52.09 10.07
CA ARG A 167 34.01 53.26 9.47
C ARG A 167 33.01 54.39 9.24
N LEU A 168 33.25 55.47 9.98
CA LEU A 168 32.86 56.83 9.62
C LEU A 168 33.31 57.13 8.19
N GLY A 169 32.52 57.91 7.45
CA GLY A 169 32.93 58.47 6.17
C GLY A 169 31.77 59.04 5.39
N ASP A 170 31.60 60.35 5.50
CA ASP A 170 30.72 61.21 4.73
C ASP A 170 30.73 60.96 3.20
N GLY A 171 29.56 61.23 2.60
CA GLY A 171 29.47 61.94 1.33
C GLY A 171 29.71 61.14 0.04
N ALA A 172 28.63 60.81 -0.67
CA ALA A 172 28.44 61.13 -2.10
C ALA A 172 27.20 60.42 -2.67
N GLN A 173 26.19 61.21 -3.00
CA GLN A 173 25.10 60.87 -3.92
C GLN A 173 25.65 60.93 -5.37
N PRO A 174 25.41 59.95 -6.27
CA PRO A 174 24.40 60.10 -7.35
C PRO A 174 23.94 58.74 -7.97
N PRO A 175 23.33 58.67 -9.18
CA PRO A 175 22.06 59.24 -9.60
C PRO A 175 21.02 58.17 -10.03
N ARG A 176 19.76 58.61 -10.12
CA ARG A 176 18.65 57.94 -10.81
C ARG A 176 19.01 57.61 -12.28
N ARG A 177 18.71 56.39 -12.75
CA ARG A 177 18.48 56.04 -14.17
C ARG A 177 17.35 55.02 -14.28
N GLN A 178 16.18 55.46 -14.76
CA GLN A 178 15.60 55.19 -16.10
C GLN A 178 15.17 53.71 -16.27
N ARG A 179 13.89 53.39 -16.07
CA ARG A 179 12.86 53.25 -17.14
C ARG A 179 13.41 52.55 -18.39
N GLY A 180 13.18 51.24 -18.46
CA GLY A 180 13.19 50.47 -19.70
C GLY A 180 11.86 49.74 -19.86
N ARG A 181 10.91 50.42 -20.50
CA ARG A 181 9.82 49.77 -21.24
C ARG A 181 10.46 48.93 -22.35
N THR A 182 10.04 47.68 -22.48
CA THR A 182 9.98 47.03 -23.78
C THR A 182 8.62 46.38 -23.90
N ASP A 183 7.74 47.11 -24.59
CA ASP A 183 6.62 46.56 -25.34
C ASP A 183 7.15 45.43 -26.23
N ARG A 184 6.49 44.27 -26.20
CA ARG A 184 6.62 43.28 -27.26
C ARG A 184 5.24 42.77 -27.62
N ASP A 185 4.61 43.58 -28.46
CA ASP A 185 3.52 43.19 -29.34
C ASP A 185 3.98 42.07 -30.27
N HIS A 186 3.43 40.86 -30.10
CA HIS A 186 3.29 39.91 -31.21
C HIS A 186 1.84 39.46 -31.32
N ARG A 187 1.11 40.35 -31.99
CA ARG A 187 0.04 40.09 -32.96
C ARG A 187 0.29 38.81 -33.77
N ALA A 188 -0.59 37.83 -33.62
CA ALA A 188 -0.89 36.82 -34.64
C ALA A 188 -2.40 36.60 -34.64
N GLU A 189 -3.04 37.43 -35.43
CA GLU A 189 -4.44 37.39 -35.85
C GLU A 189 -4.46 36.63 -37.19
N GLN A 190 -5.18 35.50 -37.25
CA GLN A 190 -5.63 34.69 -38.42
C GLN A 190 -5.80 33.25 -37.87
N ASP A 191 -6.97 32.63 -37.75
CA ASP A 191 -8.05 32.55 -38.73
C ASP A 191 -9.42 32.40 -38.05
N ARG A 192 -10.36 33.22 -38.53
CA ARG A 192 -11.79 32.96 -38.43
C ARG A 192 -12.18 31.99 -39.55
N ARG A 193 -12.75 30.85 -39.20
CA ARG A 193 -13.79 30.21 -40.03
C ARG A 193 -15.01 29.92 -39.17
N PRO A 194 -16.16 30.57 -39.44
CA PRO A 194 -17.45 30.01 -39.07
C PRO A 194 -17.85 28.99 -40.14
N LEU A 195 -18.64 27.98 -39.78
CA LEU A 195 -19.86 27.56 -40.49
C LEU A 195 -20.41 26.29 -39.82
N ALA A 196 -21.60 26.47 -39.26
CA ALA A 196 -22.75 25.56 -39.26
C ALA A 196 -22.49 24.05 -39.40
N GLY A 197 -22.91 23.32 -38.37
CA GLY A 197 -23.15 21.88 -38.41
C GLY A 197 -23.83 21.46 -37.12
N GLY A 198 -25.11 21.78 -36.97
CA GLY A 198 -25.94 21.14 -35.95
C GLY A 198 -26.14 19.70 -36.36
N GLU A 199 -25.58 18.78 -35.58
CA GLU A 199 -25.85 17.35 -35.69
C GLU A 199 -26.51 16.88 -34.40
N ASP A 200 -27.74 16.40 -34.57
CA ASP A 200 -28.64 15.80 -33.58
C ASP A 200 -27.95 14.70 -32.75
N PRO A 201 -28.04 14.72 -31.41
CA PRO A 201 -27.58 13.61 -30.59
C PRO A 201 -28.54 12.40 -30.53
N GLU A 202 -29.66 12.38 -31.27
CA GLU A 202 -30.70 11.32 -31.14
C GLU A 202 -30.79 10.28 -32.28
N ARG A 203 -29.80 10.17 -33.19
CA ARG A 203 -29.88 9.23 -34.33
C ARG A 203 -28.73 8.24 -34.51
N LEU A 204 -28.15 7.74 -33.42
CA LEU A 204 -27.21 6.60 -33.46
C LEU A 204 -27.63 5.42 -32.57
N ALA A 205 -28.95 5.20 -32.47
CA ALA A 205 -29.48 3.87 -32.21
C ALA A 205 -29.50 3.09 -33.54
N HIS A 206 -28.99 1.86 -33.50
CA HIS A 206 -29.04 0.85 -34.57
C HIS A 206 -28.20 1.11 -35.82
N ARG A 207 -26.93 0.68 -35.79
CA ARG A 207 -26.30 0.08 -36.98
C ARG A 207 -25.18 -0.89 -36.59
N ASP A 208 -25.41 -2.15 -36.97
CA ASP A 208 -24.43 -3.17 -37.34
C ASP A 208 -23.22 -3.41 -36.44
N ARG A 209 -23.42 -4.33 -35.49
CA ARG A 209 -22.35 -5.22 -34.99
C ARG A 209 -22.82 -6.68 -35.00
N GLY A 210 -23.45 -7.08 -36.10
CA GLY A 210 -23.48 -8.48 -36.53
C GLY A 210 -22.24 -8.78 -37.37
N ASP A 211 -21.70 -9.98 -37.21
CA ASP A 211 -20.88 -10.68 -38.21
C ASP A 211 -19.42 -10.26 -38.44
N ARG A 212 -18.55 -10.45 -37.42
CA ARG A 212 -17.08 -10.54 -37.65
C ARG A 212 -16.37 -11.69 -36.91
N TYR A 213 -17.04 -12.80 -36.62
CA TYR A 213 -16.38 -13.98 -36.03
C TYR A 213 -16.66 -15.31 -36.75
N ALA A 214 -16.76 -15.30 -38.08
CA ALA A 214 -17.06 -16.51 -38.88
C ALA A 214 -15.97 -16.95 -39.88
N GLU A 215 -14.73 -16.43 -39.84
CA GLU A 215 -13.70 -16.78 -40.86
C GLU A 215 -12.33 -17.25 -40.30
N LEU A 216 -12.29 -17.94 -39.16
CA LEU A 216 -11.07 -18.64 -38.71
C LEU A 216 -11.30 -20.15 -38.49
N ARG A 217 -12.09 -20.78 -39.37
CA ARG A 217 -12.10 -22.24 -39.56
C ARG A 217 -11.62 -22.55 -40.97
N GLY A 218 -10.31 -22.61 -41.17
CA GLY A 218 -9.74 -23.05 -42.43
C GLY A 218 -8.24 -23.20 -42.36
N ARG A 219 -7.79 -24.47 -42.45
CA ARG A 219 -6.41 -24.91 -42.73
C ARG A 219 -5.43 -24.90 -41.56
N HIS A 220 -5.50 -25.96 -40.75
CA HIS A 220 -4.29 -26.55 -40.18
C HIS A 220 -4.05 -27.89 -40.87
N ASP A 221 -3.52 -27.82 -42.10
CA ASP A 221 -2.90 -28.96 -42.75
C ASP A 221 -1.62 -29.33 -41.99
N GLY A 222 -1.48 -30.62 -41.74
CA GLY A 222 -0.40 -31.18 -40.95
C GLY A 222 0.97 -30.86 -41.54
N ARG A 223 1.84 -30.34 -40.67
CA ARG A 223 3.28 -30.66 -40.58
C ARG A 223 3.82 -29.92 -39.37
N ARG A 224 3.67 -30.52 -38.19
CA ARG A 224 4.49 -30.14 -37.03
C ARG A 224 5.93 -30.58 -37.35
N PRO A 225 6.92 -29.68 -37.36
CA PRO A 225 8.32 -30.10 -37.37
C PRO A 225 8.57 -30.92 -36.09
N ARG A 226 9.08 -32.15 -36.27
CA ARG A 226 9.55 -32.97 -35.16
C ARG A 226 10.68 -32.22 -34.47
N LEU A 227 10.47 -31.80 -33.23
CA LEU A 227 11.56 -31.38 -32.36
C LEU A 227 12.51 -32.58 -32.18
N PRO A 228 13.84 -32.38 -32.20
CA PRO A 228 14.78 -33.43 -31.92
C PRO A 228 14.56 -33.93 -30.48
N GLN A 229 14.33 -35.23 -30.36
CA GLN A 229 14.35 -35.94 -29.08
C GLN A 229 15.74 -35.73 -28.48
N GLN A 230 15.83 -34.86 -27.48
CA GLN A 230 16.99 -34.83 -26.60
C GLN A 230 16.99 -36.13 -25.81
N HIS A 231 18.02 -36.94 -26.06
CA HIS A 231 18.44 -38.06 -25.24
C HIS A 231 18.45 -37.61 -23.77
N ARG A 232 17.52 -38.13 -22.97
CA ARG A 232 17.64 -38.15 -21.52
C ARG A 232 18.53 -39.33 -21.20
N ASP A 233 19.84 -39.07 -21.15
CA ASP A 233 20.77 -39.99 -20.53
C ASP A 233 20.42 -40.07 -19.04
N ALA A 234 20.19 -41.29 -18.60
CA ALA A 234 19.98 -41.66 -17.22
C ALA A 234 21.26 -41.32 -16.43
N VAL A 235 21.15 -40.32 -15.56
CA VAL A 235 22.12 -40.13 -14.49
C VAL A 235 21.47 -40.71 -13.23
N ASP A 236 21.78 -41.98 -12.97
CA ASP A 236 21.65 -42.57 -11.64
C ASP A 236 22.64 -41.85 -10.72
N GLU A 237 22.22 -40.73 -10.14
CA GLU A 237 22.90 -40.12 -9.01
C GLU A 237 22.39 -40.80 -7.73
N GLU A 238 23.11 -41.84 -7.36
CA GLU A 238 23.11 -42.51 -6.07
C GLU A 238 23.49 -41.49 -4.98
N ARG A 239 22.51 -40.66 -4.59
CA ARG A 239 22.66 -39.68 -3.52
C ARG A 239 22.61 -40.41 -2.19
N ALA A 240 23.78 -40.76 -1.68
CA ALA A 240 23.96 -41.25 -0.32
C ALA A 240 23.28 -40.27 0.66
N GLU A 241 22.19 -40.72 1.25
CA GLU A 241 21.54 -40.06 2.38
C GLU A 241 22.51 -40.16 3.56
N ALA A 242 23.20 -39.06 3.85
CA ALA A 242 23.91 -38.91 5.11
C ALA A 242 22.85 -38.82 6.21
N GLU A 243 22.72 -39.90 6.99
CA GLU A 243 21.93 -39.94 8.22
C GLU A 243 22.38 -38.79 9.12
N HIS A 244 21.54 -37.76 9.20
CA HIS A 244 21.73 -36.63 10.07
C HIS A 244 21.32 -37.03 11.48
N ASP A 245 22.30 -37.19 12.37
CA ASP A 245 22.10 -37.55 13.77
C ASP A 245 21.48 -36.37 14.56
N PRO A 246 20.22 -36.47 15.02
CA PRO A 246 19.52 -35.38 15.70
C PRO A 246 20.01 -35.14 17.14
N GLU A 247 20.94 -35.94 17.69
CA GLU A 247 21.45 -35.72 19.04
C GLU A 247 22.57 -34.67 19.12
N GLU A 248 23.38 -34.47 18.07
CA GLU A 248 24.48 -33.48 18.09
C GLU A 248 23.96 -32.04 18.17
N ASP A 249 22.83 -31.74 17.51
CA ASP A 249 22.26 -30.39 17.49
C ASP A 249 21.65 -29.98 18.84
N ARG A 250 21.25 -30.95 19.67
CA ARG A 250 20.69 -30.68 21.02
C ARG A 250 21.75 -30.26 22.04
N LEU A 251 23.01 -30.65 21.84
CA LEU A 251 24.10 -30.27 22.73
C LEU A 251 24.65 -28.87 22.42
N ARG A 252 24.56 -28.42 21.16
CA ARG A 252 25.03 -27.09 20.75
C ARG A 252 24.17 -25.96 21.33
N VAL A 253 22.85 -26.14 21.36
CA VAL A 253 21.90 -25.14 21.88
C VAL A 253 22.06 -24.90 23.39
N ARG A 254 22.58 -25.86 24.17
CA ARG A 254 22.74 -25.70 25.62
C ARG A 254 23.95 -24.85 26.02
N HIS A 255 24.95 -24.69 25.15
CA HIS A 255 26.14 -23.90 25.48
C HIS A 255 26.00 -22.39 25.18
N GLU A 256 25.01 -22.00 24.36
CA GLU A 256 24.81 -20.59 23.97
C GLU A 256 23.87 -19.82 24.91
N VAL A 257 22.95 -20.51 25.60
CA VAL A 257 21.99 -19.86 26.52
C VAL A 257 22.67 -19.41 27.83
N ALA A 258 23.87 -19.90 28.15
CA ALA A 258 24.59 -19.54 29.38
C ALA A 258 25.38 -18.22 29.30
N GLN A 259 25.43 -17.53 28.16
CA GLN A 259 26.23 -16.29 27.99
C GLN A 259 25.42 -14.99 27.91
N ILE A 260 24.09 -15.03 27.97
CA ILE A 260 23.24 -13.83 27.75
C ILE A 260 22.69 -13.21 29.05
N ASP A 261 22.99 -13.77 30.23
CA ASP A 261 22.51 -13.24 31.53
C ASP A 261 23.43 -12.19 32.18
N GLY A 262 24.35 -11.57 31.43
CA GLY A 262 25.41 -10.74 32.00
C GLY A 262 25.26 -9.20 31.93
N CYS A 263 24.24 -8.63 31.26
CA CYS A 263 24.24 -7.19 30.97
C CYS A 263 22.84 -6.55 31.02
N ALA A 264 22.21 -6.51 32.19
CA ALA A 264 21.15 -5.55 32.46
C ALA A 264 21.15 -5.17 33.95
N GLN A 265 21.97 -4.17 34.31
CA GLN A 265 21.72 -3.46 35.56
C GLN A 265 20.45 -2.61 35.36
N PRO A 266 19.43 -2.76 36.21
CA PRO A 266 18.32 -1.82 36.22
C PRO A 266 18.81 -0.50 36.82
N ASP A 267 18.70 0.59 36.06
CA ASP A 267 18.80 1.95 36.57
C ASP A 267 17.63 2.19 37.54
N GLU A 268 17.88 1.92 38.82
CA GLU A 268 17.09 2.45 39.92
C GLU A 268 17.43 3.92 40.08
N GLU A 269 16.71 4.83 39.42
CA GLU A 269 16.53 6.16 39.97
C GLU A 269 15.33 6.91 39.35
N ASP A 270 14.61 7.61 40.23
CA ASP A 270 13.60 8.63 39.96
C ASP A 270 12.11 8.21 39.97
N ARG A 271 11.70 7.67 41.13
CA ARG A 271 10.31 7.76 41.60
C ARG A 271 10.03 9.20 42.07
N GLY A 272 9.61 10.04 41.14
CA GLY A 272 8.92 11.28 41.46
C GLY A 272 7.57 10.99 42.11
N GLU A 273 7.49 11.15 43.44
CA GLU A 273 6.25 11.15 44.21
C GLU A 273 5.32 12.26 43.67
N GLN A 274 4.21 11.88 43.02
CA GLN A 274 3.13 12.81 42.75
C GLN A 274 2.18 12.83 43.95
N PRO A 275 1.81 14.01 44.47
CA PRO A 275 0.86 14.11 45.57
C PRO A 275 -0.54 13.73 45.10
N LEU A 276 -1.12 12.75 45.80
CA LEU A 276 -2.53 12.42 45.81
C LEU A 276 -3.35 13.70 46.02
N ARG A 277 -3.97 14.21 44.95
CA ARG A 277 -5.08 15.14 45.06
C ARG A 277 -6.35 14.33 45.23
N GLU A 278 -6.78 14.23 46.49
CA GLU A 278 -8.15 13.91 46.86
C GLU A 278 -9.05 15.01 46.30
N GLY A 279 -9.72 14.69 45.20
CA GLY A 279 -10.76 15.48 44.55
C GLY A 279 -12.10 14.80 44.75
N GLU A 280 -12.65 15.06 45.93
CA GLU A 280 -14.02 14.80 46.35
C GLU A 280 -15.05 15.41 45.39
N GLN A 281 -16.23 14.77 45.28
CA GLN A 281 -17.50 15.31 44.76
C GLN A 281 -17.57 15.41 43.21
N LEU A 282 -18.55 14.84 42.50
CA LEU A 282 -19.97 15.17 42.59
C LEU A 282 -20.83 14.21 41.73
N LEU A 283 -22.04 13.96 42.25
CA LEU A 283 -23.31 13.80 41.53
C LEU A 283 -23.59 12.50 40.76
N ALA A 284 -24.29 11.62 41.48
CA ALA A 284 -25.29 10.73 40.93
C ALA A 284 -26.38 11.52 40.18
N GLU A 285 -26.67 11.13 38.94
CA GLU A 285 -27.93 11.46 38.26
C GLU A 285 -28.80 10.19 38.21
N PRO A 286 -30.06 10.24 38.68
CA PRO A 286 -30.99 9.12 38.56
C PRO A 286 -31.72 9.12 37.22
N PHE A 287 -31.85 7.92 36.69
CA PHE A 287 -32.78 7.45 35.65
C PHE A 287 -34.08 8.27 35.50
N GLY A 288 -34.21 8.95 34.35
CA GLY A 288 -35.49 9.44 33.85
C GLY A 288 -36.22 8.37 33.03
N LEU A 289 -37.18 7.69 33.65
CA LEU A 289 -38.21 6.89 32.98
C LEU A 289 -39.15 7.80 32.19
N ALA A 290 -39.07 7.78 30.85
CA ALA A 290 -40.09 8.39 29.99
C ALA A 290 -41.28 7.43 29.87
N ARG A 291 -42.37 7.78 30.56
CA ARG A 291 -43.74 7.30 30.32
C ARG A 291 -44.26 7.80 28.97
N GLY A 292 -45.12 6.98 28.35
CA GLY A 292 -45.71 7.21 27.05
C GLY A 292 -46.83 8.26 26.98
N ARG A 293 -47.34 8.38 25.75
CA ARG A 293 -48.65 8.88 25.31
C ARG A 293 -49.00 8.02 24.09
N GLU A 294 -50.07 7.23 24.14
CA GLU A 294 -51.44 7.61 23.73
C GLU A 294 -51.50 8.19 22.31
#